data_AF-A0A7J4KUJ2-F1
#
_entry.id   AF-A0A7J4KUJ2-F1
#
_cell.length_a   1.000
_cell.length_b   1.000
_cell.length_c   1.000
_cell.angle_alpha   90.00
_cell.angle_beta   90.00
_cell.angle_gamma   90.00
#
_symmetry.space_group_name_H-M   'P 1'
#
loop_
_entity.id
_entity.type
_entity.pdbx_description
1 polymer ?
#
loop_
_entity_poly.entity_id
_entity_poly.type
_entity_poly.pdbx_seq_one_letter_code
_entity_poly.pdbx_strand_id
1 'polypeptide(L)'
;SQSAKVEITNQGSGEIDKFEYEISYQNGAPNLGCSEFGNFKIEYGNKNGLDGDGEDVVLLEKTGEGKIVGTAVSVKSDKSAVLEGDEKIFVDGSSSPQIHGTGTEDYFNGGWYWNGIWKTTLMSGVPFVDLLQGFEAYRLHLQDPINYSSNVKFTIEHGSQSMTPLDSYESAVFYYEKEPPVSPATETNCTDGTDNDSDGMIDCADPDCSANPACALPPTPEICNNSADDDGDSLIDCADPECSADPACALPPTPVPEPQKLRIIDFTLSPSSTLTIGTMATNITAKVSVLNNTPDNAVLKINFYKAGETSTLLSESRNTIQPRPTPSEVAYTLQGSTLGTFDTGNYVLKARLELADGTYVDSFERSIIIVKREQAAVPELPLPLVFLTFAGVLALLYFKNTKH
;
A
#
# COMPACT_ATOMS: atom_id res chain seq x y z
N SER A 1 7.96 7.75 0.98
CA SER A 1 6.92 7.95 2.02
C SER A 1 7.21 7.06 3.23
N GLN A 2 6.85 7.49 4.46
CA GLN A 2 7.08 6.71 5.70
C GLN A 2 5.84 5.93 6.17
N SER A 3 4.71 6.02 5.45
CA SER A 3 3.46 5.31 5.79
C SER A 3 2.56 5.13 4.57
N ALA A 4 1.56 4.25 4.68
CA ALA A 4 0.49 4.06 3.71
C ALA A 4 -0.87 4.08 4.43
N LYS A 5 -1.87 4.76 3.85
CA LYS A 5 -3.25 4.79 4.33
C LYS A 5 -4.14 4.14 3.28
N VAL A 6 -4.98 3.19 3.69
CA VAL A 6 -6.04 2.60 2.86
C VAL A 6 -7.38 3.08 3.41
N GLU A 7 -8.19 3.68 2.56
CA GLU A 7 -9.51 4.21 2.90
C GLU A 7 -10.58 3.54 2.03
N ILE A 8 -11.70 3.18 2.65
CA ILE A 8 -12.81 2.49 2.01
C ILE A 8 -14.07 3.31 2.27
N THR A 9 -14.77 3.64 1.20
CA THR A 9 -15.98 4.48 1.24
C THR A 9 -17.14 3.74 0.59
N ASN A 10 -18.23 3.55 1.33
CA ASN A 10 -19.47 3.03 0.75
C ASN A 10 -20.21 4.15 0.01
N GLN A 11 -20.26 4.08 -1.32
CA GLN A 11 -21.02 5.00 -2.16
C GLN A 11 -22.42 4.45 -2.53
N GLY A 12 -22.76 3.23 -2.09
CA GLY A 12 -24.06 2.62 -2.31
C GLY A 12 -25.13 3.15 -1.35
N SER A 13 -26.40 2.92 -1.70
CA SER A 13 -27.55 3.27 -0.86
C SER A 13 -27.88 2.21 0.21
N GLY A 14 -27.26 1.04 0.14
CA GLY A 14 -27.40 -0.04 1.12
C GLY A 14 -26.27 -0.06 2.14
N GLU A 15 -26.54 -0.61 3.33
CA GLU A 15 -25.49 -0.88 4.32
C GLU A 15 -24.57 -2.01 3.84
N ILE A 16 -23.30 -1.94 4.22
CA ILE A 16 -22.35 -3.03 4.01
C ILE A 16 -22.40 -3.89 5.27
N ASP A 17 -23.13 -5.00 5.21
CA ASP A 17 -23.30 -5.92 6.35
C ASP A 17 -21.98 -6.55 6.82
N LYS A 18 -21.05 -6.78 5.88
CA LYS A 18 -19.73 -7.36 6.15
C LYS A 18 -18.71 -6.94 5.11
N PHE A 19 -17.53 -6.51 5.57
CA PHE A 19 -16.37 -6.23 4.72
C PHE A 19 -15.16 -6.95 5.29
N GLU A 20 -14.50 -7.78 4.47
CA GLU A 20 -13.30 -8.54 4.83
C GLU A 20 -12.16 -8.13 3.91
N TYR A 21 -10.97 -7.91 4.48
CA TYR A 21 -9.78 -7.53 3.74
C TYR A 21 -8.53 -8.15 4.36
N GLU A 22 -7.48 -8.30 3.54
CA GLU A 22 -6.13 -8.66 3.97
C GLU A 22 -5.15 -7.69 3.31
N ILE A 23 -4.30 -7.05 4.11
CA ILE A 23 -3.19 -6.24 3.61
C ILE A 23 -1.91 -6.88 4.10
N SER A 24 -1.14 -7.43 3.16
CA SER A 24 0.19 -7.93 3.38
C SER A 24 1.21 -6.94 2.83
N TYR A 25 2.20 -6.57 3.63
CA TYR A 25 3.28 -5.66 3.24
C TYR A 25 4.61 -6.11 3.87
N GLN A 26 5.72 -5.62 3.32
CA GLN A 26 7.06 -5.85 3.85
C GLN A 26 7.69 -4.53 4.29
N ASN A 27 8.24 -4.49 5.50
CA ASN A 27 9.02 -3.35 5.97
C ASN A 27 10.38 -3.33 5.28
N GLY A 28 10.55 -2.37 4.36
CA GLY A 28 11.78 -2.16 3.60
C GLY A 28 12.02 -3.20 2.51
N ALA A 29 12.69 -2.78 1.43
CA ALA A 29 13.29 -3.69 0.47
C ALA A 29 14.76 -3.91 0.87
N PRO A 30 15.17 -5.12 1.25
CA PRO A 30 16.46 -5.34 1.93
C PRO A 30 17.71 -4.98 1.11
N ASN A 31 17.60 -4.63 -0.18
CA ASN A 31 18.74 -4.36 -1.07
C ASN A 31 18.52 -3.23 -2.10
N LEU A 32 17.44 -2.46 -2.02
CA LEU A 32 17.14 -1.39 -2.98
C LEU A 32 16.83 -0.12 -2.19
N GLY A 33 17.46 1.01 -2.57
CA GLY A 33 17.20 2.29 -1.92
C GLY A 33 15.78 2.78 -2.19
N CYS A 34 15.17 3.49 -1.24
CA CYS A 34 13.80 4.02 -1.40
C CYS A 34 13.63 4.92 -2.64
N SER A 35 14.71 5.56 -3.11
CA SER A 35 14.74 6.41 -4.30
C SER A 35 14.62 5.65 -5.63
N GLU A 36 14.71 4.32 -5.60
CA GLU A 36 14.57 3.45 -6.79
C GLU A 36 13.15 2.92 -6.99
N PHE A 37 12.24 3.17 -6.05
CA PHE A 37 10.85 2.70 -6.10
C PHE A 37 9.91 3.78 -6.63
N GLY A 38 9.11 3.44 -7.64
CA GLY A 38 7.93 4.22 -7.99
C GLY A 38 6.75 3.89 -7.06
N ASN A 39 5.77 4.78 -6.98
CA ASN A 39 4.50 4.52 -6.31
C ASN A 39 3.53 3.88 -7.27
N PHE A 40 2.95 2.77 -6.84
CA PHE A 40 1.84 2.17 -7.55
C PHE A 40 0.60 3.06 -7.47
N LYS A 41 0.00 3.33 -8.62
CA LYS A 41 -1.21 4.12 -8.78
C LYS A 41 -2.17 3.42 -9.74
N ILE A 42 -3.45 3.74 -9.58
CA ILE A 42 -4.52 3.28 -10.46
C ILE A 42 -5.30 4.52 -10.87
N GLU A 43 -5.38 4.77 -12.18
CA GLU A 43 -6.30 5.77 -12.72
C GLU A 43 -7.59 5.06 -13.13
N TYR A 44 -8.70 5.40 -12.47
CA TYR A 44 -10.03 4.92 -12.87
C TYR A 44 -10.72 5.96 -13.73
N GLY A 45 -11.18 5.53 -14.91
CA GLY A 45 -11.96 6.34 -15.84
C GLY A 45 -13.35 5.75 -16.03
N ASN A 46 -14.36 6.61 -16.13
CA ASN A 46 -15.73 6.22 -16.50
C ASN A 46 -16.30 7.27 -17.46
N LYS A 47 -16.73 6.81 -18.64
CA LYS A 47 -17.42 7.61 -19.66
C LYS A 47 -18.76 6.95 -19.96
N ASN A 48 -19.82 7.73 -19.92
CA ASN A 48 -21.17 7.27 -20.25
C ASN A 48 -21.67 7.98 -21.50
N GLY A 49 -22.31 7.24 -22.39
CA GLY A 49 -22.96 7.74 -23.60
C GLY A 49 -21.99 8.43 -24.56
N LEU A 50 -21.10 7.64 -25.18
CA LEU A 50 -20.26 8.13 -26.27
C LEU A 50 -21.07 8.12 -27.57
N ASP A 51 -21.04 9.21 -28.32
CA ASP A 51 -21.90 9.48 -29.47
C ASP A 51 -21.25 9.21 -30.83
N GLY A 52 -19.99 8.76 -30.85
CA GLY A 52 -19.27 8.54 -32.11
C GLY A 52 -18.75 9.84 -32.74
N ASP A 53 -18.34 10.82 -31.92
CA ASP A 53 -17.89 12.15 -32.34
C ASP A 53 -16.47 12.18 -32.94
N GLY A 54 -15.74 11.07 -32.87
CA GLY A 54 -14.37 10.96 -33.33
C GLY A 54 -13.31 11.27 -32.28
N GLU A 55 -13.71 11.47 -31.03
CA GLU A 55 -12.78 11.70 -29.93
C GLU A 55 -12.46 10.40 -29.18
N ASP A 56 -11.17 10.06 -29.11
CA ASP A 56 -10.73 8.85 -28.41
C ASP A 56 -11.03 8.90 -26.91
N VAL A 57 -11.26 7.72 -26.32
CA VAL A 57 -11.34 7.60 -24.87
C VAL A 57 -9.94 7.76 -24.27
N VAL A 58 -9.72 8.80 -23.47
CA VAL A 58 -8.48 8.96 -22.70
C VAL A 58 -8.51 8.03 -21.48
N LEU A 59 -7.62 7.04 -21.46
CA LEU A 59 -7.49 6.09 -20.34
C LEU A 59 -6.51 6.59 -19.27
N LEU A 60 -5.44 7.28 -19.71
CA LEU A 60 -4.44 7.90 -18.82
C LEU A 60 -3.83 9.13 -19.50
N GLU A 61 -3.71 10.23 -18.77
CA GLU A 61 -2.92 11.41 -19.19
C GLU A 61 -2.16 11.93 -17.96
N LYS A 62 -0.82 11.86 -17.99
CA LYS A 62 0.05 12.22 -16.86
C LYS A 62 1.32 12.90 -17.33
N THR A 63 1.85 13.79 -16.50
CA THR A 63 3.20 14.32 -16.57
C THR A 63 4.08 13.64 -15.52
N GLY A 64 5.39 13.64 -15.70
CA GLY A 64 6.37 13.00 -14.82
C GLY A 64 7.03 11.77 -15.43
N GLU A 65 7.79 11.04 -14.61
CA GLU A 65 8.47 9.81 -14.99
C GLU A 65 7.71 8.61 -14.39
N GLY A 66 7.51 7.57 -15.18
CA GLY A 66 6.78 6.40 -14.73
C GLY A 66 6.70 5.27 -15.75
N LYS A 67 5.85 4.30 -15.45
CA LYS A 67 5.56 3.18 -16.34
C LYS A 67 4.17 2.61 -16.15
N ILE A 68 3.47 2.36 -17.23
CA ILE A 68 2.19 1.63 -17.24
C ILE A 68 2.51 0.14 -17.13
N VAL A 69 1.85 -0.55 -16.20
CA VAL A 69 2.04 -1.98 -15.90
C VAL A 69 0.77 -2.80 -16.07
N GLY A 70 -0.35 -2.18 -16.44
CA GLY A 70 -1.55 -2.89 -16.82
C GLY A 70 -2.71 -1.97 -17.15
N THR A 71 -3.73 -2.57 -17.76
CA THR A 71 -4.97 -1.93 -18.17
C THR A 71 -6.09 -2.94 -18.02
N ALA A 72 -7.21 -2.52 -17.44
CA ALA A 72 -8.46 -3.26 -17.46
C ALA A 72 -9.58 -2.35 -17.95
N VAL A 73 -10.55 -2.91 -18.66
CA VAL A 73 -11.72 -2.17 -19.16
C VAL A 73 -12.99 -2.99 -18.96
N SER A 74 -14.09 -2.27 -18.79
CA SER A 74 -15.46 -2.78 -18.85
C SER A 74 -16.25 -1.87 -19.77
N VAL A 75 -16.69 -2.40 -20.90
CA VAL A 75 -17.33 -1.63 -21.96
C VAL A 75 -18.71 -2.19 -22.18
N LYS A 76 -19.72 -1.34 -22.14
CA LYS A 76 -21.10 -1.69 -22.46
C LYS A 76 -21.46 -1.14 -23.84
N SER A 77 -21.85 -2.03 -24.75
CA SER A 77 -22.21 -1.69 -26.12
C SER A 77 -23.04 -2.79 -26.75
N ASP A 78 -23.98 -2.41 -27.61
CA ASP A 78 -24.73 -3.30 -28.49
C ASP A 78 -24.07 -3.47 -29.89
N LYS A 79 -22.88 -2.89 -30.09
CA LYS A 79 -22.15 -2.87 -31.36
C LYS A 79 -20.78 -3.51 -31.18
N SER A 80 -20.50 -4.59 -31.92
CA SER A 80 -19.18 -5.21 -31.95
C SER A 80 -18.10 -4.33 -32.58
N ALA A 81 -18.49 -3.33 -33.39
CA ALA A 81 -17.58 -2.40 -34.05
C ALA A 81 -16.73 -1.58 -33.06
N VAL A 82 -17.12 -1.50 -31.78
CA VAL A 82 -16.29 -0.90 -30.72
C VAL A 82 -14.94 -1.59 -30.56
N LEU A 83 -14.82 -2.84 -31.01
CA LEU A 83 -13.58 -3.60 -30.93
C LEU A 83 -12.56 -3.19 -31.99
N GLU A 84 -12.98 -2.55 -33.08
CA GLU A 84 -12.09 -2.04 -34.13
C GLU A 84 -11.31 -0.78 -33.73
N GLY A 85 -11.38 -0.36 -32.47
CA GLY A 85 -10.74 0.87 -32.02
C GLY A 85 -9.28 0.67 -31.66
N ASP A 86 -8.39 1.43 -32.30
CA ASP A 86 -6.95 1.36 -32.06
C ASP A 86 -6.56 2.05 -30.73
N GLU A 87 -5.68 1.43 -29.94
CA GLU A 87 -4.98 2.14 -28.89
C GLU A 87 -3.91 3.07 -29.46
N LYS A 88 -3.76 4.25 -28.85
CA LYS A 88 -2.73 5.22 -29.21
C LYS A 88 -2.05 5.70 -27.93
N ILE A 89 -0.74 5.49 -27.87
CA ILE A 89 0.07 5.87 -26.71
C ILE A 89 1.18 6.83 -27.16
N PHE A 90 1.10 8.03 -26.61
CA PHE A 90 2.05 9.13 -26.82
C PHE A 90 2.89 9.22 -25.56
N VAL A 91 4.20 9.05 -25.69
CA VAL A 91 5.16 9.21 -24.59
C VAL A 91 6.13 10.34 -24.89
N ASP A 92 6.50 11.07 -23.84
CA ASP A 92 7.56 12.07 -23.83
C ASP A 92 7.39 13.21 -24.86
N GLY A 93 6.15 13.71 -24.94
CA GLY A 93 5.79 14.88 -25.76
C GLY A 93 5.72 14.62 -27.26
N SER A 94 5.78 13.35 -27.69
CA SER A 94 5.67 12.99 -29.11
C SER A 94 4.34 13.45 -29.71
N SER A 95 4.41 14.04 -30.91
CA SER A 95 3.23 14.50 -31.67
C SER A 95 2.48 13.36 -32.39
N SER A 96 3.11 12.20 -32.54
CA SER A 96 2.51 10.98 -33.07
C SER A 96 2.59 9.84 -32.04
N PRO A 97 1.62 8.91 -32.00
CA PRO A 97 1.69 7.80 -31.06
C PRO A 97 2.90 6.93 -31.37
N GLN A 98 3.71 6.61 -30.35
CA GLN A 98 4.82 5.66 -30.50
C GLN A 98 4.35 4.21 -30.43
N ILE A 99 3.20 3.98 -29.78
CA ILE A 99 2.48 2.71 -29.80
C ILE A 99 1.13 3.02 -30.43
N HIS A 100 0.87 2.38 -31.57
CA HIS A 100 -0.38 2.49 -32.29
C HIS A 100 -0.85 1.08 -32.62
N GLY A 101 -2.02 0.73 -32.11
CA GLY A 101 -2.62 -0.59 -32.25
C GLY A 101 -3.28 -0.85 -33.59
N THR A 102 -4.11 -1.89 -33.58
CA THR A 102 -4.90 -2.34 -34.73
C THR A 102 -6.34 -2.72 -34.38
N GLY A 103 -6.69 -2.63 -33.09
CA GLY A 103 -7.99 -3.03 -32.57
C GLY A 103 -7.94 -3.22 -31.05
N THR A 104 -9.07 -2.97 -30.40
CA THR A 104 -9.20 -3.12 -28.96
C THR A 104 -9.05 -4.58 -28.55
N GLU A 105 -9.59 -5.54 -29.32
CA GLU A 105 -9.36 -6.94 -29.00
C GLU A 105 -7.90 -7.35 -29.17
N ASP A 106 -7.22 -6.77 -30.16
CA ASP A 106 -5.82 -7.03 -30.45
C ASP A 106 -4.93 -6.54 -29.31
N TYR A 107 -5.21 -5.34 -28.78
CA TYR A 107 -4.52 -4.79 -27.61
C TYR A 107 -4.57 -5.75 -26.42
N PHE A 108 -5.72 -6.40 -26.19
CA PHE A 108 -5.90 -7.38 -25.11
C PHE A 108 -5.46 -8.80 -25.49
N ASN A 109 -4.58 -8.95 -26.49
CA ASN A 109 -4.02 -10.20 -27.03
C ASN A 109 -5.10 -11.17 -27.56
N GLY A 110 -6.14 -10.60 -28.15
CA GLY A 110 -7.22 -11.29 -28.81
C GLY A 110 -7.03 -11.40 -30.32
N GLY A 111 -8.11 -11.11 -31.03
CA GLY A 111 -8.23 -11.16 -32.48
C GLY A 111 -9.57 -11.74 -32.91
N TRP A 112 -10.08 -11.28 -34.05
CA TRP A 112 -11.37 -11.71 -34.62
C TRP A 112 -12.53 -11.58 -33.62
N TYR A 113 -12.63 -10.44 -32.92
CA TYR A 113 -13.66 -10.20 -31.89
C TYR A 113 -13.67 -11.29 -30.78
N TRP A 114 -12.51 -11.87 -30.49
CA TRP A 114 -12.31 -13.07 -29.66
C TRP A 114 -13.16 -14.29 -30.07
N ASN A 115 -13.78 -14.27 -31.27
CA ASN A 115 -14.78 -15.23 -31.74
C ASN A 115 -15.90 -15.53 -30.72
N GLY A 116 -16.21 -14.58 -29.83
CA GLY A 116 -17.17 -14.77 -28.74
C GLY A 116 -16.73 -15.79 -27.68
N ILE A 117 -15.43 -16.07 -27.54
CA ILE A 117 -14.88 -17.03 -26.58
C ILE A 117 -14.13 -16.28 -25.46
N TRP A 118 -14.56 -16.52 -24.23
CA TRP A 118 -13.88 -16.11 -23.00
C TRP A 118 -12.54 -16.84 -22.85
N LYS A 119 -11.46 -16.09 -22.62
CA LYS A 119 -10.13 -16.65 -22.33
C LYS A 119 -9.43 -15.78 -21.30
N THR A 120 -8.93 -16.41 -20.24
CA THR A 120 -8.15 -15.72 -19.20
C THR A 120 -6.80 -16.40 -19.05
N THR A 121 -5.73 -15.62 -19.16
CA THR A 121 -4.36 -16.04 -18.84
C THR A 121 -3.82 -15.15 -17.73
N LEU A 122 -2.62 -15.45 -17.21
CA LEU A 122 -2.04 -14.63 -16.16
C LEU A 122 -1.81 -13.18 -16.63
N MET A 123 -1.38 -12.97 -17.87
CA MET A 123 -0.97 -11.64 -18.38
C MET A 123 -2.08 -10.90 -19.12
N SER A 124 -3.06 -11.58 -19.70
CA SER A 124 -4.20 -10.92 -20.33
C SER A 124 -5.42 -11.84 -20.41
N GLY A 125 -6.61 -11.26 -20.56
CA GLY A 125 -7.83 -12.02 -20.71
C GLY A 125 -9.08 -11.20 -20.94
N VAL A 126 -10.12 -11.91 -21.36
CA VAL A 126 -11.49 -11.42 -21.57
C VAL A 126 -12.44 -12.26 -20.73
N PRO A 127 -12.62 -11.94 -19.43
CA PRO A 127 -13.52 -12.67 -18.54
C PRO A 127 -14.99 -12.58 -18.96
N PHE A 128 -15.39 -11.50 -19.65
CA PHE A 128 -16.73 -11.32 -20.20
C PHE A 128 -16.66 -10.79 -21.63
N VAL A 129 -17.38 -11.40 -22.58
CA VAL A 129 -17.65 -10.87 -23.91
C VAL A 129 -19.01 -11.34 -24.41
N ASP A 130 -19.86 -10.38 -24.75
CA ASP A 130 -21.08 -10.57 -25.51
C ASP A 130 -21.15 -9.45 -26.53
N LEU A 131 -21.09 -9.78 -27.82
CA LEU A 131 -21.02 -8.79 -28.91
C LEU A 131 -22.26 -7.87 -28.99
N LEU A 132 -23.33 -8.17 -28.25
CA LEU A 132 -24.55 -7.36 -28.15
C LEU A 132 -24.75 -6.71 -26.77
N GLN A 133 -23.88 -6.97 -25.79
CA GLN A 133 -23.99 -6.39 -24.45
C GLN A 133 -22.71 -5.70 -23.96
N GLY A 134 -21.54 -6.05 -24.53
CA GLY A 134 -20.26 -5.48 -24.16
C GLY A 134 -19.20 -6.52 -23.83
N PHE A 135 -18.12 -6.07 -23.19
CA PHE A 135 -17.01 -6.93 -22.80
C PHE A 135 -16.26 -6.37 -21.60
N GLU A 136 -15.58 -7.25 -20.89
CA GLU A 136 -14.59 -6.93 -19.88
C GLU A 136 -13.26 -7.54 -20.31
N ALA A 137 -12.18 -6.78 -20.28
CA ALA A 137 -10.86 -7.25 -20.69
C ALA A 137 -9.76 -6.67 -19.81
N TYR A 138 -8.65 -7.38 -19.68
CA TYR A 138 -7.45 -6.90 -19.01
C TYR A 138 -6.18 -7.34 -19.73
N ARG A 139 -5.14 -6.52 -19.61
CA ARG A 139 -3.75 -6.82 -19.99
C ARG A 139 -2.81 -6.25 -18.96
N LEU A 140 -1.90 -7.07 -18.46
CA LEU A 140 -0.85 -6.71 -17.53
C LEU A 140 0.47 -6.58 -18.31
N HIS A 141 1.03 -5.39 -18.31
CA HIS A 141 2.31 -5.05 -18.93
C HIS A 141 3.47 -5.32 -17.96
N LEU A 142 3.50 -6.52 -17.35
CA LEU A 142 4.54 -6.87 -16.36
C LEU A 142 5.88 -7.20 -17.03
N GLN A 143 5.86 -7.78 -18.22
CA GLN A 143 7.06 -8.13 -18.99
C GLN A 143 7.40 -7.08 -20.04
N ASP A 144 6.43 -6.25 -20.40
CA ASP A 144 6.44 -5.23 -21.44
C ASP A 144 5.93 -3.87 -20.93
N PRO A 145 6.44 -3.35 -19.78
CA PRO A 145 5.95 -2.09 -19.23
C PRO A 145 6.18 -0.94 -20.20
N ILE A 146 5.19 -0.06 -20.31
CA ILE A 146 5.26 1.12 -21.17
C ILE A 146 5.82 2.27 -20.35
N ASN A 147 7.11 2.55 -20.52
CA ASN A 147 7.83 3.58 -19.76
C ASN A 147 7.66 4.96 -20.41
N TYR A 148 7.67 6.00 -19.57
CA TYR A 148 7.69 7.41 -19.98
C TYR A 148 8.56 8.22 -19.00
N SER A 149 9.25 9.23 -19.50
CA SER A 149 10.22 10.04 -18.76
C SER A 149 9.74 11.45 -18.45
N SER A 150 8.82 12.00 -19.25
CA SER A 150 8.26 13.35 -19.02
C SER A 150 6.74 13.39 -19.04
N ASN A 151 6.07 12.60 -19.88
CA ASN A 151 4.61 12.52 -19.90
C ASN A 151 4.13 11.30 -20.70
N VAL A 152 2.91 10.88 -20.43
CA VAL A 152 2.19 9.87 -21.21
C VAL A 152 0.76 10.31 -21.45
N LYS A 153 0.26 10.06 -22.67
CA LYS A 153 -1.15 10.07 -22.99
C LYS A 153 -1.49 8.74 -23.64
N PHE A 154 -2.36 7.97 -23.01
CA PHE A 154 -2.88 6.70 -23.50
C PHE A 154 -4.36 6.88 -23.80
N THR A 155 -4.69 6.81 -25.08
CA THR A 155 -6.05 6.81 -25.58
C THR A 155 -6.39 5.49 -26.27
N ILE A 156 -7.67 5.20 -26.41
CA ILE A 156 -8.18 4.12 -27.23
C ILE A 156 -9.40 4.60 -27.98
N GLU A 157 -9.45 4.29 -29.28
CA GLU A 157 -10.63 4.58 -30.07
C GLU A 157 -11.79 3.69 -29.61
N HIS A 158 -13.02 4.19 -29.69
CA HIS A 158 -14.21 3.38 -29.43
C HIS A 158 -14.83 2.91 -30.76
N GLY A 159 -14.15 1.95 -31.39
CA GLY A 159 -14.34 1.55 -32.79
C GLY A 159 -13.62 2.48 -33.76
N SER A 160 -13.47 2.07 -35.03
CA SER A 160 -12.66 2.78 -36.04
C SER A 160 -12.84 4.31 -35.98
N GLN A 161 -11.75 5.03 -35.72
CA GLN A 161 -11.71 6.49 -35.61
C GLN A 161 -12.66 7.07 -34.56
N SER A 162 -13.01 6.32 -33.52
CA SER A 162 -13.94 6.75 -32.47
C SER A 162 -15.34 7.13 -33.01
N MET A 163 -15.77 6.47 -34.08
CA MET A 163 -17.06 6.73 -34.74
C MET A 163 -18.19 5.81 -34.28
N THR A 164 -17.93 4.86 -33.37
CA THR A 164 -18.97 3.92 -32.91
C THR A 164 -19.56 4.39 -31.58
N PRO A 165 -20.86 4.74 -31.53
CA PRO A 165 -21.51 5.10 -30.28
C PRO A 165 -21.64 3.90 -29.34
N LEU A 166 -21.49 4.10 -28.03
CA LEU A 166 -21.63 3.07 -27.02
C LEU A 166 -22.21 3.59 -25.70
N ASP A 167 -22.71 2.69 -24.85
CA ASP A 167 -23.41 3.03 -23.61
C ASP A 167 -22.45 3.51 -22.52
N SER A 168 -21.36 2.76 -22.27
CA SER A 168 -20.35 3.16 -21.29
C SER A 168 -18.98 2.52 -21.56
N TYR A 169 -17.93 3.26 -21.20
CA TYR A 169 -16.55 2.82 -21.21
C TYR A 169 -15.93 3.08 -19.84
N GLU A 170 -15.63 2.02 -19.11
CA GLU A 170 -14.92 2.09 -17.84
C GLU A 170 -13.53 1.50 -17.99
N SER A 171 -12.56 2.12 -17.32
CA SER A 171 -11.16 1.71 -17.38
C SER A 171 -10.46 1.82 -16.04
N ALA A 172 -9.49 0.96 -15.81
CA ALA A 172 -8.49 1.08 -14.76
C ALA A 172 -7.10 0.91 -15.38
N VAL A 173 -6.29 1.95 -15.35
CA VAL A 173 -4.88 1.89 -15.79
C VAL A 173 -4.00 1.79 -14.55
N PHE A 174 -3.24 0.70 -14.47
CA PHE A 174 -2.29 0.42 -13.39
C PHE A 174 -0.91 0.93 -13.81
N TYR A 175 -0.30 1.80 -13.02
CA TYR A 175 0.99 2.40 -13.37
C TYR A 175 1.84 2.64 -12.13
N TYR A 176 3.15 2.74 -12.31
CA TYR A 176 4.07 3.26 -11.31
C TYR A 176 4.49 4.67 -11.71
N GLU A 177 4.46 5.59 -10.77
CA GLU A 177 4.95 6.95 -10.93
C GLU A 177 6.13 7.17 -9.99
N LYS A 178 7.22 7.70 -10.52
CA LYS A 178 8.35 8.12 -9.69
C LYS A 178 7.90 9.33 -8.88
N GLU A 179 8.08 9.31 -7.56
CA GLU A 179 7.94 10.55 -6.80
C GLU A 179 8.89 11.60 -7.41
N PRO A 180 8.54 12.89 -7.37
CA PRO A 180 9.55 13.92 -7.43
C PRO A 180 10.67 13.55 -6.45
N PRO A 181 11.95 13.83 -6.76
CA PRO A 181 12.99 13.69 -5.75
C PRO A 181 12.47 14.33 -4.46
N VAL A 182 12.47 13.57 -3.37
CA VAL A 182 12.14 14.11 -2.07
C VAL A 182 13.15 15.23 -1.90
N SER A 183 12.70 16.47 -2.06
CA SER A 183 13.54 17.58 -1.71
C SER A 183 13.96 17.35 -0.26
N PRO A 184 15.25 17.57 0.08
CA PRO A 184 15.75 17.38 1.45
C PRO A 184 14.69 17.83 2.44
N ALA A 185 14.46 17.12 3.56
CA ALA A 185 13.48 17.60 4.53
C ALA A 185 14.03 18.77 5.39
N THR A 186 15.17 19.32 4.98
CA THR A 186 15.98 20.28 5.71
C THR A 186 16.92 21.01 4.75
N GLU A 187 16.90 22.33 4.84
CA GLU A 187 17.82 23.22 4.13
C GLU A 187 19.28 22.85 4.40
N THR A 188 20.05 22.61 3.33
CA THR A 188 21.44 22.12 3.45
C THR A 188 22.47 23.25 3.36
N ASN A 189 22.08 24.43 2.87
CA ASN A 189 22.95 25.59 2.76
C ASN A 189 22.18 26.90 2.97
N CYS A 190 22.26 27.40 4.20
CA CYS A 190 21.53 28.61 4.62
C CYS A 190 22.10 29.95 4.12
N THR A 191 22.95 29.96 3.09
CA THR A 191 23.65 31.20 2.66
C THR A 191 23.85 31.36 1.16
N ASP A 192 23.30 30.47 0.33
CA ASP A 192 23.56 30.47 -1.13
C ASP A 192 22.45 31.08 -1.97
N GLY A 193 21.36 31.55 -1.35
CA GLY A 193 20.24 32.19 -2.03
C GLY A 193 19.33 31.19 -2.74
N THR A 194 19.45 29.89 -2.45
CA THR A 194 18.67 28.81 -3.05
C THR A 194 17.82 28.11 -2.00
N ASP A 195 16.65 27.64 -2.44
CA ASP A 195 15.74 26.80 -1.67
C ASP A 195 16.16 25.33 -1.91
N ASN A 196 17.00 24.78 -1.04
CA ASN A 196 17.61 23.48 -1.23
C ASN A 196 16.75 22.32 -0.71
N ASP A 197 15.71 22.59 0.08
CA ASP A 197 14.65 21.64 0.43
C ASP A 197 13.32 21.86 -0.31
N SER A 198 13.28 22.84 -1.21
CA SER A 198 12.14 23.17 -2.08
C SER A 198 10.83 23.39 -1.33
N ASP A 199 10.88 23.82 -0.07
CA ASP A 199 9.69 24.05 0.75
C ASP A 199 9.08 25.45 0.54
N GLY A 200 9.78 26.29 -0.23
CA GLY A 200 9.40 27.65 -0.59
C GLY A 200 10.09 28.74 0.25
N MET A 201 10.93 28.37 1.23
CA MET A 201 11.75 29.29 2.01
C MET A 201 13.22 29.24 1.54
N ILE A 202 13.98 30.31 1.79
CA ILE A 202 15.38 30.41 1.36
C ILE A 202 16.26 30.87 2.51
N ASP A 203 17.44 30.29 2.62
CA ASP A 203 18.49 30.71 3.56
C ASP A 203 17.94 30.97 4.99
N CYS A 204 18.19 32.15 5.56
CA CYS A 204 17.75 32.52 6.90
C CYS A 204 16.25 32.83 7.03
N ALA A 205 15.50 32.83 5.92
CA ALA A 205 14.04 32.83 5.99
C ALA A 205 13.49 31.41 6.24
N ASP A 206 14.33 30.39 6.10
CA ASP A 206 14.01 29.00 6.32
C ASP A 206 14.11 28.59 7.82
N PRO A 207 13.07 28.00 8.43
CA PRO A 207 13.11 27.51 9.81
C PRO A 207 14.21 26.47 10.08
N ASP A 208 14.60 25.68 9.09
CA ASP A 208 15.66 24.67 9.20
C ASP A 208 17.05 25.32 9.31
N CYS A 209 17.16 26.60 8.97
CA CYS A 209 18.35 27.43 9.11
C CYS A 209 18.45 28.23 10.41
N SER A 210 17.47 28.09 11.32
CA SER A 210 17.43 28.79 12.61
C SER A 210 18.70 28.61 13.46
N ALA A 211 19.34 27.43 13.39
CA ALA A 211 20.57 27.13 14.11
C ALA A 211 21.86 27.51 13.34
N ASN A 212 21.75 28.05 12.12
CA ASN A 212 22.90 28.41 11.32
C ASN A 212 23.52 29.72 11.82
N PRO A 213 24.83 29.75 12.17
CA PRO A 213 25.49 30.96 12.66
C PRO A 213 25.44 32.16 11.69
N ALA A 214 25.22 31.92 10.40
CA ALA A 214 25.04 32.99 9.41
C ALA A 214 23.68 33.69 9.52
N CYS A 215 22.70 33.04 10.16
CA CYS A 215 21.34 33.51 10.35
C CYS A 215 21.06 34.04 11.75
N ALA A 216 22.02 33.88 12.67
CA ALA A 216 21.99 34.53 13.95
C ALA A 216 22.08 36.05 13.75
N LEU A 217 21.05 36.78 14.19
CA LEU A 217 21.13 38.23 14.34
C LEU A 217 22.29 38.56 15.31
N PRO A 218 22.99 39.69 15.12
CA PRO A 218 24.05 40.08 16.04
C PRO A 218 23.46 40.19 17.45
N PRO A 219 24.07 39.56 18.48
CA PRO A 219 23.45 39.46 19.79
C PRO A 219 23.27 40.85 20.37
N THR A 220 22.02 41.29 20.51
CA THR A 220 21.65 42.33 21.45
C THR A 220 21.60 41.67 22.83
N PRO A 221 22.23 42.24 23.87
CA PRO A 221 22.20 41.59 25.18
C PRO A 221 20.76 41.53 25.74
N GLU A 222 20.32 40.32 26.09
CA GLU A 222 19.01 40.06 26.70
C GLU A 222 18.88 40.74 28.09
N ILE A 223 17.74 41.37 28.37
CA ILE A 223 17.45 41.95 29.69
C ILE A 223 16.60 40.95 30.47
N CYS A 224 17.27 40.09 31.23
CA CYS A 224 16.75 38.92 31.93
C CYS A 224 15.61 39.09 32.98
N ASN A 225 14.97 40.26 33.06
CA ASN A 225 13.90 40.55 34.03
C ASN A 225 12.84 41.54 33.54
N ASN A 226 12.72 41.76 32.24
CA ASN A 226 11.78 42.73 31.67
C ASN A 226 10.56 42.09 30.96
N SER A 227 10.51 40.76 30.88
CA SER A 227 9.45 39.99 30.22
C SER A 227 9.26 40.32 28.74
N ALA A 228 10.33 40.75 28.08
CA ALA A 228 10.47 40.86 26.64
C ALA A 228 11.45 39.81 26.12
N ASP A 229 11.48 39.69 24.80
CA ASP A 229 12.48 38.96 24.02
C ASP A 229 13.29 40.09 23.34
N ASP A 230 14.42 40.47 23.96
CA ASP A 230 15.22 41.63 23.56
C ASP A 230 16.21 41.30 22.43
N ASP A 231 16.48 40.02 22.17
CA ASP A 231 17.38 39.56 21.11
C ASP A 231 16.70 38.83 19.93
N GLY A 232 15.41 38.54 20.06
CA GLY A 232 14.53 38.05 19.00
C GLY A 232 14.59 36.54 18.80
N ASP A 233 15.14 35.77 19.74
CA ASP A 233 15.27 34.31 19.66
C ASP A 233 14.01 33.55 20.15
N SER A 234 12.96 34.29 20.51
CA SER A 234 11.67 33.81 21.04
C SER A 234 11.72 33.23 22.46
N LEU A 235 12.84 33.38 23.16
CA LEU A 235 12.97 33.09 24.59
C LEU A 235 12.87 34.41 25.37
N ILE A 236 12.32 34.33 26.58
CA ILE A 236 12.09 35.51 27.44
C ILE A 236 12.71 35.28 28.81
N ASP A 237 13.36 36.31 29.36
CA ASP A 237 13.92 36.32 30.72
C ASP A 237 14.68 35.02 31.06
N CYS A 238 14.24 34.27 32.08
CA CYS A 238 14.91 33.05 32.55
C CYS A 238 14.68 31.80 31.70
N ALA A 239 13.84 31.89 30.67
CA ALA A 239 13.76 30.85 29.65
C ALA A 239 14.92 30.96 28.65
N ASP A 240 15.60 32.11 28.63
CA ASP A 240 16.74 32.41 27.77
C ASP A 240 18.06 31.86 28.36
N PRO A 241 18.87 31.09 27.58
CA PRO A 241 20.15 30.53 28.01
C PRO A 241 21.20 31.58 28.40
N GLU A 242 21.14 32.78 27.84
CA GLU A 242 22.05 33.91 28.07
C GLU A 242 21.82 34.48 29.47
N CYS A 243 20.61 34.28 30.02
CA CYS A 243 20.20 34.64 31.38
C CYS A 243 20.54 33.57 32.44
N SER A 244 21.22 32.48 32.07
CA SER A 244 21.59 31.38 32.97
C SER A 244 22.48 31.79 34.14
N ALA A 245 23.22 32.90 34.03
CA ALA A 245 24.06 33.45 35.09
C ALA A 245 23.40 34.62 35.85
N ASP A 246 22.20 35.06 35.44
CA ASP A 246 21.50 36.15 36.09
C ASP A 246 20.95 35.70 37.46
N PRO A 247 21.18 36.47 38.54
CA PRO A 247 20.64 36.19 39.87
C PRO A 247 19.12 35.97 39.91
N ALA A 248 18.37 36.52 38.95
CA ALA A 248 16.92 36.36 38.84
C ALA A 248 16.48 34.92 38.45
N CYS A 249 17.37 34.14 37.81
CA CYS A 249 17.02 32.87 37.15
C CYS A 249 17.51 31.60 37.87
N ALA A 250 18.03 31.75 39.09
CA ALA A 250 18.66 30.66 39.82
C ALA A 250 17.67 29.75 40.58
N LEU A 251 16.90 28.89 39.89
CA LEU A 251 16.38 27.61 40.42
C LEU A 251 16.14 26.58 39.30
N PRO A 252 16.65 25.33 39.37
CA PRO A 252 16.51 24.39 38.25
C PRO A 252 15.34 23.40 38.43
N PRO A 253 14.62 23.03 37.34
CA PRO A 253 14.00 21.72 37.21
C PRO A 253 14.70 20.85 36.14
N THR A 254 14.79 19.55 36.42
CA THR A 254 15.34 18.50 35.56
C THR A 254 14.37 18.05 34.45
N PRO A 255 14.84 17.51 33.30
CA PRO A 255 14.00 17.11 32.18
C PRO A 255 13.28 15.77 32.40
N VAL A 256 12.04 15.67 31.92
CA VAL A 256 11.22 14.44 31.88
C VAL A 256 11.45 13.72 30.55
N PRO A 257 11.75 12.40 30.52
CA PRO A 257 11.80 11.66 29.26
C PRO A 257 10.40 11.19 28.82
N GLU A 258 10.17 11.22 27.50
CA GLU A 258 8.94 10.85 26.80
C GLU A 258 8.61 9.33 26.89
N PRO A 259 7.33 8.91 26.99
CA PRO A 259 6.98 7.51 27.21
C PRO A 259 7.05 6.68 25.92
N GLN A 260 7.96 5.70 25.89
CA GLN A 260 8.01 4.66 24.84
C GLN A 260 6.99 3.53 25.10
N LYS A 261 6.30 3.06 24.05
CA LYS A 261 5.16 2.11 24.11
C LYS A 261 5.52 0.70 23.61
N LEU A 262 5.19 -0.34 24.38
CA LEU A 262 5.24 -1.76 23.96
C LEU A 262 4.47 -2.02 22.64
N ARG A 263 4.97 -2.93 21.79
CA ARG A 263 4.32 -3.30 20.52
C ARG A 263 4.51 -4.77 20.14
N ILE A 264 3.46 -5.42 19.64
CA ILE A 264 3.53 -6.75 19.01
C ILE A 264 4.06 -6.63 17.57
N ILE A 265 5.04 -7.46 17.18
CA ILE A 265 5.71 -7.32 15.87
C ILE A 265 5.23 -8.34 14.84
N ASP A 266 5.19 -9.64 15.16
CA ASP A 266 4.92 -10.67 14.15
C ASP A 266 4.40 -12.00 14.75
N PHE A 267 3.78 -12.82 13.90
CA PHE A 267 3.40 -14.22 14.18
C PHE A 267 3.92 -15.14 13.08
N THR A 268 4.57 -16.23 13.46
CA THR A 268 5.08 -17.23 12.53
C THR A 268 4.44 -18.60 12.82
N LEU A 269 3.92 -19.26 11.78
CA LEU A 269 3.52 -20.66 11.86
C LEU A 269 4.76 -21.53 11.67
N SER A 270 4.97 -22.52 12.54
CA SER A 270 6.09 -23.46 12.43
C SER A 270 5.57 -24.89 12.29
N PRO A 271 6.02 -25.68 11.30
CA PRO A 271 6.94 -25.30 10.23
C PRO A 271 6.27 -24.34 9.24
N SER A 272 7.09 -23.51 8.60
CA SER A 272 6.70 -22.39 7.72
C SER A 272 6.06 -22.82 6.40
N SER A 273 5.63 -24.06 6.26
CA SER A 273 5.17 -24.62 4.99
C SER A 273 4.26 -25.83 5.19
N THR A 274 3.09 -25.76 4.53
CA THR A 274 2.10 -26.83 4.32
C THR A 274 1.54 -27.49 5.58
N LEU A 275 0.37 -27.03 6.01
CA LEU A 275 -0.45 -27.75 6.97
C LEU A 275 -1.18 -28.90 6.26
N THR A 276 -1.00 -30.13 6.73
CA THR A 276 -1.74 -31.29 6.19
C THR A 276 -3.06 -31.45 6.94
N ILE A 277 -4.17 -31.49 6.21
CA ILE A 277 -5.49 -31.70 6.81
C ILE A 277 -5.54 -33.08 7.47
N GLY A 278 -5.99 -33.12 8.73
CA GLY A 278 -6.07 -34.35 9.52
C GLY A 278 -4.81 -34.75 10.29
N THR A 279 -3.73 -33.95 10.28
CA THR A 279 -2.59 -34.14 11.19
C THR A 279 -2.69 -33.22 12.41
N MET A 280 -2.18 -33.67 13.57
CA MET A 280 -2.07 -32.84 14.78
C MET A 280 -1.29 -31.56 14.47
N ALA A 281 -1.83 -30.42 14.90
CA ALA A 281 -1.28 -29.11 14.62
C ALA A 281 0.21 -28.99 14.92
N THR A 282 0.86 -28.14 14.13
CA THR A 282 2.22 -27.70 14.31
C THR A 282 2.22 -26.41 15.17
N ASN A 283 3.32 -26.10 15.85
CA ASN A 283 3.36 -25.01 16.84
C ASN A 283 3.11 -23.62 16.19
N ILE A 284 2.34 -22.77 16.86
CA ILE A 284 2.17 -21.35 16.47
C ILE A 284 3.10 -20.51 17.35
N THR A 285 4.04 -19.79 16.76
CA THR A 285 4.97 -18.93 17.51
C THR A 285 4.66 -17.45 17.27
N ALA A 286 4.39 -16.70 18.33
CA ALA A 286 4.29 -15.25 18.36
C ALA A 286 5.64 -14.62 18.70
N LYS A 287 6.08 -13.59 17.97
CA LYS A 287 7.25 -12.78 18.33
C LYS A 287 6.80 -11.40 18.78
N VAL A 288 7.22 -11.02 19.99
CA VAL A 288 6.86 -9.75 20.63
C VAL A 288 8.13 -8.98 20.93
N SER A 289 8.18 -7.70 20.54
CA SER A 289 9.24 -6.82 21.02
C SER A 289 8.85 -6.18 22.34
N VAL A 290 9.73 -6.34 23.31
CA VAL A 290 9.59 -5.76 24.65
C VAL A 290 10.47 -4.53 24.73
N LEU A 291 9.89 -3.36 25.02
CA LEU A 291 10.62 -2.11 25.24
C LEU A 291 10.95 -1.89 26.73
N ASN A 292 11.86 -0.94 26.98
CA ASN A 292 12.13 -0.42 28.32
C ASN A 292 10.86 0.16 28.95
N ASN A 293 10.71 0.01 30.27
CA ASN A 293 9.54 0.45 31.05
C ASN A 293 8.25 -0.35 30.81
N THR A 294 8.37 -1.64 30.47
CA THR A 294 7.21 -2.55 30.51
C THR A 294 6.61 -2.56 31.91
N PRO A 295 5.30 -2.25 32.09
CA PRO A 295 4.70 -2.27 33.40
C PRO A 295 4.84 -3.63 34.07
N ASP A 296 5.14 -3.64 35.36
CA ASP A 296 5.20 -4.86 36.15
C ASP A 296 3.88 -5.62 36.00
N ASN A 297 3.97 -6.89 35.61
CA ASN A 297 2.84 -7.81 35.36
C ASN A 297 2.06 -7.62 34.06
N ALA A 298 2.65 -7.03 33.01
CA ALA A 298 2.05 -7.09 31.68
C ALA A 298 1.90 -8.55 31.20
N VAL A 299 0.75 -8.86 30.60
CA VAL A 299 0.41 -10.22 30.16
C VAL A 299 0.05 -10.24 28.68
N LEU A 300 0.71 -11.12 27.93
CA LEU A 300 0.33 -11.46 26.57
C LEU A 300 -0.68 -12.60 26.58
N LYS A 301 -1.92 -12.30 26.18
CA LYS A 301 -2.92 -13.31 25.83
C LYS A 301 -2.88 -13.59 24.34
N ILE A 302 -2.93 -14.87 23.97
CA ILE A 302 -3.06 -15.30 22.57
C ILE A 302 -4.23 -16.27 22.49
N ASN A 303 -5.26 -15.90 21.74
CA ASN A 303 -6.47 -16.67 21.50
C ASN A 303 -6.51 -17.12 20.04
N PHE A 304 -6.90 -18.36 19.82
CA PHE A 304 -7.00 -18.94 18.49
C PHE A 304 -8.41 -19.49 18.26
N TYR A 305 -9.05 -19.06 17.19
CA TYR A 305 -10.45 -19.32 16.88
C TYR A 305 -10.59 -20.04 15.55
N LYS A 306 -11.64 -20.84 15.41
CA LYS A 306 -12.22 -21.18 14.11
C LYS A 306 -13.31 -20.17 13.80
N ALA A 307 -13.19 -19.46 12.68
CA ALA A 307 -14.18 -18.49 12.23
C ALA A 307 -15.35 -19.20 11.54
N GLY A 308 -16.56 -18.73 11.85
CA GLY A 308 -17.85 -19.20 11.34
C GLY A 308 -18.95 -18.24 11.79
N GLU A 309 -20.23 -18.62 11.65
CA GLU A 309 -21.37 -17.80 12.15
C GLU A 309 -21.26 -17.52 13.66
N THR A 310 -20.70 -18.46 14.41
CA THR A 310 -20.22 -18.25 15.78
C THR A 310 -18.75 -18.66 15.86
N SER A 311 -17.85 -17.69 16.06
CA SER A 311 -16.42 -17.96 16.25
C SER A 311 -16.19 -18.85 17.46
N THR A 312 -15.57 -20.00 17.25
CA THR A 312 -15.31 -20.98 18.31
C THR A 312 -13.86 -20.87 18.77
N LEU A 313 -13.63 -20.61 20.06
CA LEU A 313 -12.28 -20.59 20.64
C LEU A 313 -11.72 -22.01 20.68
N LEU A 314 -10.59 -22.22 20.01
CA LEU A 314 -9.87 -23.50 19.94
C LEU A 314 -8.80 -23.61 21.01
N SER A 315 -8.04 -22.53 21.25
CA SER A 315 -6.96 -22.53 22.24
C SER A 315 -6.71 -21.12 22.76
N GLU A 316 -6.23 -21.05 24.00
CA GLU A 316 -5.79 -19.82 24.66
C GLU A 316 -4.43 -20.05 25.30
N SER A 317 -3.58 -19.04 25.28
CA SER A 317 -2.35 -18.99 26.09
C SER A 317 -2.23 -17.65 26.79
N ARG A 318 -1.64 -17.66 27.99
CA ARG A 318 -1.43 -16.49 28.84
C ARG A 318 0.03 -16.47 29.30
N ASN A 319 0.79 -15.46 28.89
CA ASN A 319 2.23 -15.38 29.14
C ASN A 319 2.58 -14.07 29.86
N THR A 320 3.26 -14.16 31.01
CA THR A 320 3.75 -12.97 31.73
C THR A 320 5.00 -12.43 31.05
N ILE A 321 5.00 -11.13 30.74
CA ILE A 321 6.14 -10.46 30.12
C ILE A 321 7.10 -9.98 31.21
N GLN A 322 8.37 -10.31 31.06
CA GLN A 322 9.43 -9.83 31.95
C GLN A 322 9.98 -8.49 31.44
N PRO A 323 10.15 -7.47 32.31
CA PRO A 323 10.79 -6.21 31.93
C PRO A 323 12.21 -6.45 31.43
N ARG A 324 12.66 -5.65 30.44
CA ARG A 324 14.02 -5.73 29.90
C ARG A 324 14.65 -4.34 29.76
N PRO A 325 15.94 -4.20 30.07
CA PRO A 325 16.68 -2.92 30.10
C PRO A 325 17.01 -2.36 28.70
N THR A 326 16.77 -3.11 27.64
CA THR A 326 16.91 -2.69 26.25
C THR A 326 15.81 -3.32 25.39
N PRO A 327 15.38 -2.67 24.30
CA PRO A 327 14.47 -3.26 23.34
C PRO A 327 14.96 -4.63 22.86
N SER A 328 14.15 -5.68 23.04
CA SER A 328 14.48 -7.01 22.53
C SER A 328 13.26 -7.85 22.19
N GLU A 329 13.43 -8.73 21.20
CA GLU A 329 12.41 -9.68 20.76
C GLU A 329 12.35 -10.92 21.66
N VAL A 330 11.13 -11.33 22.01
CA VAL A 330 10.84 -12.55 22.77
C VAL A 330 9.79 -13.35 22.01
N ALA A 331 10.01 -14.66 21.88
CA ALA A 331 9.09 -15.57 21.22
C ALA A 331 8.22 -16.33 22.24
N TYR A 332 6.90 -16.34 22.03
CA TYR A 332 5.92 -17.10 22.80
C TYR A 332 5.25 -18.12 21.90
N THR A 333 5.18 -19.40 22.32
CA THR A 333 4.71 -20.49 21.45
C THR A 333 3.45 -21.14 22.00
N LEU A 334 2.39 -21.17 21.18
CA LEU A 334 1.23 -22.03 21.34
C LEU A 334 1.57 -23.42 20.81
N GLN A 335 1.57 -24.40 21.71
CA GLN A 335 1.93 -25.78 21.38
C GLN A 335 0.82 -26.45 20.56
N GLY A 336 1.20 -27.22 19.54
CA GLY A 336 0.29 -27.89 18.63
C GLY A 336 -0.67 -28.87 19.30
N SER A 337 -0.30 -29.45 20.44
CA SER A 337 -1.15 -30.37 21.20
C SER A 337 -2.45 -29.73 21.71
N THR A 338 -2.50 -28.40 21.88
CA THR A 338 -3.71 -27.69 22.33
C THR A 338 -4.59 -27.17 21.20
N LEU A 339 -4.12 -27.24 19.95
CA LEU A 339 -4.83 -26.67 18.78
C LEU A 339 -5.79 -27.66 18.09
N GLY A 340 -5.63 -28.96 18.35
CA GLY A 340 -6.45 -30.02 17.77
C GLY A 340 -6.12 -30.34 16.30
N THR A 341 -7.06 -30.98 15.61
CA THR A 341 -6.97 -31.29 14.17
C THR A 341 -7.65 -30.22 13.34
N PHE A 342 -6.97 -29.75 12.30
CA PHE A 342 -7.49 -28.75 11.38
C PHE A 342 -8.30 -29.36 10.23
N ASP A 343 -9.40 -28.71 9.89
CA ASP A 343 -10.15 -28.89 8.64
C ASP A 343 -10.10 -27.64 7.76
N THR A 344 -10.61 -27.74 6.54
CA THR A 344 -10.75 -26.60 5.62
C THR A 344 -11.63 -25.54 6.27
N GLY A 345 -11.15 -24.30 6.34
CA GLY A 345 -11.91 -23.20 6.93
C GLY A 345 -11.05 -21.99 7.28
N ASN A 346 -11.71 -20.96 7.79
CA ASN A 346 -11.08 -19.75 8.27
C ASN A 346 -10.79 -19.87 9.77
N TYR A 347 -9.61 -19.44 10.18
CA TYR A 347 -9.15 -19.43 11.55
C TYR A 347 -8.63 -18.04 11.88
N VAL A 348 -8.76 -17.61 13.13
CA VAL A 348 -8.35 -16.27 13.56
C VAL A 348 -7.46 -16.39 14.77
N LEU A 349 -6.29 -15.76 14.73
CA LEU A 349 -5.39 -15.60 15.85
C LEU A 349 -5.50 -14.17 16.36
N LYS A 350 -5.87 -14.01 17.64
CA LYS A 350 -5.92 -12.71 18.32
C LYS A 350 -4.88 -12.71 19.43
N ALA A 351 -4.07 -11.67 19.50
CA ALA A 351 -3.18 -11.44 20.62
C ALA A 351 -3.46 -10.08 21.24
N ARG A 352 -3.44 -10.04 22.57
CA ARG A 352 -3.70 -8.82 23.34
C ARG A 352 -2.68 -8.69 24.44
N LEU A 353 -2.14 -7.49 24.58
CA LEU A 353 -1.27 -7.11 25.68
C LEU A 353 -2.12 -6.43 26.76
N GLU A 354 -2.28 -7.10 27.90
CA GLU A 354 -3.07 -6.64 29.03
C GLU A 354 -2.19 -6.15 30.18
N LEU A 355 -2.63 -5.09 30.84
CA LEU A 355 -2.11 -4.66 32.14
C LEU A 355 -2.84 -5.36 33.29
N ALA A 356 -2.30 -5.22 34.50
CA ALA A 356 -2.86 -5.83 35.72
C ALA A 356 -4.28 -5.33 36.05
N ASP A 357 -4.65 -4.14 35.59
CA ASP A 357 -5.99 -3.54 35.73
C ASP A 357 -6.99 -3.99 34.65
N GLY A 358 -6.57 -4.83 33.71
CA GLY A 358 -7.39 -5.35 32.62
C GLY A 358 -7.50 -4.43 31.39
N THR A 359 -6.77 -3.31 31.37
CA THR A 359 -6.68 -2.44 30.18
C THR A 359 -5.74 -3.04 29.13
N TYR A 360 -5.98 -2.71 27.85
CA TYR A 360 -5.16 -3.16 26.73
C TYR A 360 -4.19 -2.06 26.30
N VAL A 361 -2.91 -2.40 26.16
CA VAL A 361 -1.87 -1.49 25.66
C VAL A 361 -1.73 -1.59 24.15
N ASP A 362 -1.90 -2.81 23.62
CA ASP A 362 -1.79 -3.12 22.20
C ASP A 362 -2.57 -4.41 21.89
N SER A 363 -3.01 -4.56 20.64
CA SER A 363 -3.71 -5.75 20.17
C SER A 363 -3.41 -6.03 18.70
N PHE A 364 -3.29 -7.30 18.37
CA PHE A 364 -3.00 -7.77 17.03
C PHE A 364 -3.95 -8.90 16.64
N GLU A 365 -4.42 -8.93 15.40
CA GLU A 365 -5.33 -9.95 14.88
C GLU A 365 -4.87 -10.39 13.49
N ARG A 366 -4.89 -11.70 13.24
CA ARG A 366 -4.52 -12.31 11.95
C ARG A 366 -5.46 -13.45 11.58
N SER A 367 -5.98 -13.41 10.37
CA SER A 367 -6.76 -14.50 9.78
C SER A 367 -5.84 -15.51 9.08
N ILE A 368 -6.18 -16.80 9.17
CA ILE A 368 -5.47 -17.93 8.58
C ILE A 368 -6.50 -18.77 7.83
N ILE A 369 -6.35 -18.92 6.52
CA ILE A 369 -7.21 -19.77 5.71
C ILE A 369 -6.52 -21.11 5.50
N ILE A 370 -7.19 -22.19 5.87
CA ILE A 370 -6.73 -23.56 5.63
C ILE A 370 -7.57 -24.14 4.50
N VAL A 371 -6.93 -24.53 3.40
CA VAL A 371 -7.58 -25.16 2.24
C VAL A 371 -7.04 -26.57 1.99
N LYS A 372 -7.93 -27.50 1.64
CA LYS A 372 -7.55 -28.84 1.20
C LYS A 372 -6.89 -28.74 -0.17
N ARG A 373 -5.61 -29.12 -0.25
CA ARG A 373 -4.95 -29.29 -1.55
C ARG A 373 -5.46 -30.59 -2.18
N GLU A 374 -6.33 -30.48 -3.18
CA GLU A 374 -6.59 -31.60 -4.08
C GLU A 374 -5.41 -31.71 -5.05
N GLN A 375 -4.65 -32.80 -4.96
CA GLN A 375 -3.76 -33.18 -6.06
C GLN A 375 -4.65 -33.60 -7.22
N ALA A 376 -4.88 -32.70 -8.17
CA ALA A 376 -5.38 -33.11 -9.47
C ALA A 376 -4.36 -34.08 -10.07
N ALA A 377 -4.80 -35.29 -10.40
CA ALA A 377 -4.02 -36.21 -11.21
C ALA A 377 -3.81 -35.55 -12.58
N VAL A 378 -2.61 -35.02 -12.82
CA VAL A 378 -2.21 -34.51 -14.13
C VAL A 378 -1.97 -35.74 -15.02
N PRO A 379 -2.68 -35.91 -16.15
CA PRO A 379 -2.30 -36.93 -17.11
C PRO A 379 -0.91 -36.58 -17.66
N GLU A 380 0.00 -37.56 -17.63
CA GLU A 380 1.38 -37.43 -18.08
C GLU A 380 1.44 -36.84 -19.50
N LEU A 381 1.94 -35.61 -19.62
CA LEU A 381 2.51 -35.08 -20.86
C LEU A 381 4.05 -35.11 -20.73
N PRO A 382 4.78 -35.55 -21.75
CA PRO A 382 6.21 -35.78 -21.63
C PRO A 382 6.98 -34.45 -21.74
N LEU A 383 7.99 -34.32 -20.86
CA LEU A 383 9.13 -33.38 -20.84
C LEU A 383 9.04 -32.17 -19.88
N PRO A 384 10.19 -31.76 -19.30
CA PRO A 384 10.23 -31.27 -17.92
C PRO A 384 10.08 -29.75 -17.84
N LEU A 385 9.05 -29.27 -17.17
CA LEU A 385 9.01 -27.88 -16.70
C LEU A 385 9.61 -27.80 -15.29
N VAL A 386 10.72 -27.08 -15.20
CA VAL A 386 11.36 -26.65 -13.95
C VAL A 386 10.42 -25.65 -13.26
N PHE A 387 9.93 -25.98 -12.06
CA PHE A 387 9.20 -25.05 -11.22
C PHE A 387 10.18 -24.06 -10.59
N LEU A 388 10.20 -22.82 -11.09
CA LEU A 388 10.71 -21.66 -10.35
C LEU A 388 9.53 -20.97 -9.69
N THR A 389 9.46 -21.05 -8.37
CA THR A 389 8.53 -20.26 -7.54
C THR A 389 9.06 -18.83 -7.44
N PHE A 390 8.36 -17.88 -8.05
CA PHE A 390 8.48 -16.46 -7.70
C PHE A 390 7.18 -16.01 -7.02
N ALA A 391 7.33 -15.51 -5.80
CA ALA A 391 6.27 -14.83 -5.06
C ALA A 391 5.99 -13.48 -5.74
N GLY A 392 4.81 -13.34 -6.34
CA GLY A 392 4.33 -12.08 -6.90
C GLY A 392 2.91 -11.84 -6.38
N VAL A 393 2.76 -10.80 -5.56
CA VAL A 393 1.46 -10.29 -5.14
C VAL A 393 0.77 -9.69 -6.36
N LEU A 394 -0.39 -10.21 -6.71
CA LEU A 394 -1.26 -9.67 -7.75
C LEU A 394 -2.61 -9.37 -7.11
N ALA A 395 -2.91 -8.08 -6.92
CA ALA A 395 -4.25 -7.64 -6.56
C ALA A 395 -5.12 -7.61 -7.84
N LEU A 396 -5.82 -8.71 -8.12
CA LEU A 396 -6.97 -8.67 -9.03
C LEU A 396 -8.21 -8.34 -8.18
N LEU A 397 -8.76 -7.13 -8.34
CA LEU A 397 -10.12 -6.83 -7.90
C LEU A 397 -11.07 -7.52 -8.88
N TYR A 398 -11.58 -8.69 -8.47
CA TYR A 398 -12.65 -9.39 -9.18
C TYR A 398 -13.98 -8.69 -8.89
N PHE A 399 -14.43 -7.82 -9.80
CA PHE A 399 -15.78 -7.26 -9.75
C PHE A 399 -16.78 -8.33 -10.22
N LYS A 400 -17.30 -9.13 -9.28
CA LYS A 400 -18.47 -9.97 -9.58
C LYS A 400 -19.72 -9.09 -9.51
N ASN A 401 -20.21 -8.66 -10.67
CA ASN A 401 -21.52 -8.05 -10.77
C ASN A 401 -22.58 -9.10 -10.40
N THR A 402 -23.14 -9.01 -9.20
CA THR A 402 -24.28 -9.85 -8.78
C THR A 402 -25.52 -8.98 -8.68
N LYS A 403 -26.31 -8.96 -9.76
CA LYS A 403 -27.78 -9.00 -9.78
C LYS A 403 -28.31 -8.98 -11.21
N HIS A 404 -28.56 -10.15 -11.79
CA HIS A 404 -29.91 -10.66 -12.03
C HIS A 404 -29.89 -12.17 -12.26
#